data_AF-X6M375-F1
#
_entry.id   AF-X6M375-F1
#
_cell.length_a   1.000
_cell.length_b   1.000
_cell.length_c   1.000
_cell.angle_alpha   90.00
_cell.angle_beta   90.00
_cell.angle_gamma   90.00
#
_symmetry.space_group_name_H-M   'P 1'
#
loop_
_entity.id
_entity.type
_entity.pdbx_description
1 polymer ?
#
loop_
_entity_poly.entity_id
_entity_poly.type
_entity_poly.pdbx_seq_one_letter_code
_entity_poly.pdbx_strand_id
1 'polypeptide(L)'
;SELDEKQYIRAMTKQIKHKFDKNTVVYKKIQRWEFKITEDIAASQCFLRGYLANEFIVSLRDVDRCLNFFYWLMKQYEPILENDETSPWTGRALNIALGLCYYFRLDERGRTVYNDLMHQRNNRSFSEPLNSEIRNLSESFEMPARVALHNNLKENLFLLFFCVVTSTPMILVGRPGTSKTLSLQILFNTLSYRNIRQFNQDLKDNQLHFN
;
A
#
# COMPACT_ATOMS: atom_id res chain seq x y z
N SER A 1 19.58 -18.46 -3.91
CA SER A 1 19.53 -17.95 -5.32
C SER A 1 18.30 -17.07 -5.49
N GLU A 2 18.31 -16.12 -6.44
CA GLU A 2 17.13 -15.30 -6.80
C GLU A 2 15.92 -16.18 -7.20
N LEU A 3 16.20 -17.35 -7.81
CA LEU A 3 15.19 -18.34 -8.15
C LEU A 3 14.50 -18.92 -6.91
N ASP A 4 15.24 -19.13 -5.82
CA ASP A 4 14.70 -19.66 -4.57
C ASP A 4 13.80 -18.61 -3.91
N GLU A 5 14.24 -17.35 -3.83
CA GLU A 5 13.46 -16.26 -3.25
C GLU A 5 12.12 -16.08 -3.96
N LYS A 6 12.12 -16.11 -5.30
CA LYS A 6 10.90 -16.02 -6.09
C LYS A 6 9.92 -17.17 -5.81
N GLN A 7 10.43 -18.38 -5.56
CA GLN A 7 9.59 -19.51 -5.15
C GLN A 7 8.97 -19.28 -3.76
N TYR A 8 9.72 -18.72 -2.80
CA TYR A 8 9.17 -18.34 -1.50
C TYR A 8 8.10 -17.25 -1.63
N ILE A 9 8.33 -16.19 -2.41
CA ILE A 9 7.34 -15.13 -2.68
C ILE A 9 6.05 -15.75 -3.25
N ARG A 10 6.19 -16.68 -4.21
CA ARG A 10 5.05 -17.38 -4.80
C ARG A 10 4.29 -18.21 -3.76
N ALA A 11 5.01 -18.94 -2.90
CA ALA A 11 4.41 -19.73 -1.83
C ALA A 11 3.64 -18.84 -0.84
N MET A 12 4.22 -17.72 -0.42
CA MET A 12 3.56 -16.74 0.46
C MET A 12 2.32 -16.12 -0.21
N THR A 13 2.42 -15.78 -1.50
CA THR A 13 1.30 -15.20 -2.27
C THR A 13 0.14 -16.18 -2.39
N LYS A 14 0.43 -17.47 -2.61
CA LYS A 14 -0.57 -18.54 -2.62
C LYS A 14 -1.35 -18.66 -1.32
N GLN A 15 -0.71 -18.39 -0.18
CA GLN A 15 -1.38 -18.48 1.13
C GLN A 15 -2.44 -17.39 1.32
N ILE A 16 -2.33 -16.25 0.63
CA ILE A 16 -3.24 -15.11 0.81
C ILE A 16 -4.67 -15.45 0.40
N LYS A 17 -4.89 -16.09 -0.75
CA LYS A 17 -6.26 -16.47 -1.16
C LYS A 17 -6.92 -17.42 -0.15
N HIS A 18 -6.15 -18.29 0.50
CA HIS A 18 -6.68 -19.23 1.49
C HIS A 18 -7.15 -18.58 2.79
N LYS A 19 -6.93 -17.27 2.97
CA LYS A 19 -7.52 -16.47 4.04
C LYS A 19 -8.97 -16.04 3.73
N PHE A 20 -9.47 -16.33 2.53
CA PHE A 20 -10.84 -16.05 2.08
C PHE A 20 -11.58 -17.37 1.81
N ASP A 21 -12.91 -17.33 1.88
CA ASP A 21 -13.74 -18.47 1.47
C ASP A 21 -13.55 -18.75 -0.04
N LYS A 22 -13.42 -20.03 -0.41
CA LYS A 22 -13.12 -20.45 -1.79
C LYS A 22 -14.19 -20.04 -2.80
N ASN A 23 -15.40 -19.78 -2.35
CA ASN A 23 -16.53 -19.43 -3.20
C ASN A 23 -16.58 -17.94 -3.54
N THR A 24 -15.86 -17.08 -2.80
CA THR A 24 -15.91 -15.63 -2.97
C THR A 24 -15.22 -15.17 -4.25
N VAL A 25 -15.69 -14.05 -4.79
CA VAL A 25 -15.07 -13.35 -5.92
C VAL A 25 -13.65 -12.94 -5.58
N VAL A 26 -13.38 -12.53 -4.33
CA VAL A 26 -12.04 -12.17 -3.87
C VAL A 26 -11.06 -13.34 -3.99
N TYR A 27 -11.45 -14.54 -3.56
CA TYR A 27 -10.62 -15.75 -3.71
C TYR A 27 -10.24 -15.98 -5.18
N LYS A 28 -11.24 -15.96 -6.07
CA LYS A 28 -11.05 -16.19 -7.51
C LYS A 28 -10.17 -15.11 -8.15
N LYS A 29 -10.36 -13.84 -7.78
CA LYS A 29 -9.52 -12.72 -8.23
C LYS A 29 -8.08 -12.89 -7.80
N ILE A 30 -7.80 -13.16 -6.52
CA ILE A 30 -6.44 -13.36 -6.04
C ILE A 30 -5.79 -14.57 -6.73
N GLN A 31 -6.55 -15.64 -6.96
CA GLN A 31 -6.05 -16.79 -7.73
C GLN A 31 -5.63 -16.41 -9.16
N ARG A 32 -6.44 -15.61 -9.88
CA ARG A 32 -6.10 -15.12 -11.23
C ARG A 32 -4.91 -14.17 -11.21
N TRP A 33 -4.75 -13.39 -10.14
CA TRP A 33 -3.66 -12.40 -9.99
C TRP A 33 -2.39 -12.97 -9.35
N GLU A 34 -2.37 -14.23 -8.89
CA GLU A 34 -1.28 -14.84 -8.13
C GLU A 34 0.08 -14.66 -8.82
N PHE A 35 0.14 -14.92 -10.12
CA PHE A 35 1.36 -14.75 -10.91
C PHE A 35 1.82 -13.29 -10.92
N LYS A 36 0.89 -12.37 -11.20
CA LYS A 36 1.19 -10.93 -11.28
C LYS A 36 1.64 -10.36 -9.93
N ILE A 37 0.97 -10.72 -8.84
CA ILE A 37 1.36 -10.32 -7.48
C ILE A 37 2.77 -10.81 -7.17
N THR A 38 3.07 -12.07 -7.48
CA THR A 38 4.40 -12.66 -7.27
C THR A 38 5.46 -11.92 -8.09
N GLU A 39 5.22 -11.69 -9.38
CA GLU A 39 6.14 -11.02 -10.29
C GLU A 39 6.41 -9.57 -9.89
N ASP A 40 5.38 -8.82 -9.53
CA ASP A 40 5.53 -7.41 -9.18
C ASP A 40 6.26 -7.27 -7.83
N ILE A 41 5.96 -8.10 -6.83
CA ILE A 41 6.68 -8.12 -5.55
C ILE A 41 8.15 -8.50 -5.74
N ALA A 42 8.43 -9.56 -6.51
CA ALA A 42 9.80 -10.01 -6.76
C ALA A 42 10.61 -8.93 -7.51
N ALA A 43 10.02 -8.27 -8.50
CA ALA A 43 10.66 -7.17 -9.21
C ALA A 43 10.95 -5.98 -8.27
N SER A 44 9.99 -5.58 -7.43
CA SER A 44 10.19 -4.50 -6.46
C SER A 44 11.28 -4.82 -5.44
N GLN A 45 11.33 -6.07 -4.97
CA GLN A 45 12.32 -6.55 -4.03
C GLN A 45 13.74 -6.55 -4.64
N CYS A 46 13.88 -7.10 -5.84
CA CYS A 46 15.14 -7.12 -6.58
C CYS A 46 15.63 -5.69 -6.87
N PHE A 47 14.73 -4.83 -7.35
CA PHE A 47 15.05 -3.42 -7.61
C PHE A 47 15.53 -2.69 -6.36
N LEU A 48 14.76 -2.75 -5.26
CA LEU A 48 15.09 -2.02 -4.04
C LEU A 48 16.43 -2.48 -3.46
N ARG A 49 16.72 -3.80 -3.54
CA ARG A 49 17.99 -4.39 -3.11
C ARG A 49 19.16 -3.82 -3.90
N GLY A 50 19.06 -3.80 -5.22
CA GLY A 50 20.08 -3.23 -6.09
C GLY A 50 20.25 -1.74 -5.89
N TYR A 51 19.14 -1.01 -5.76
CA TYR A 51 19.14 0.45 -5.62
C TYR A 51 19.78 0.93 -4.31
N LEU A 52 19.45 0.28 -3.18
CA LEU A 52 20.00 0.62 -1.87
C LEU A 52 21.42 0.06 -1.64
N ALA A 53 21.95 -0.72 -2.59
CA ALA A 53 23.25 -1.39 -2.51
C ALA A 53 23.46 -2.17 -1.19
N ASN A 54 22.38 -2.71 -0.62
CA ASN A 54 22.42 -3.41 0.66
C ASN A 54 21.42 -4.57 0.70
N GLU A 55 21.95 -5.79 0.55
CA GLU A 55 21.16 -7.02 0.48
C GLU A 55 20.43 -7.35 1.79
N PHE A 56 20.94 -6.90 2.93
CA PHE A 56 20.37 -7.16 4.24
C PHE A 56 19.16 -6.28 4.57
N ILE A 57 18.92 -5.22 3.79
CA ILE A 57 17.84 -4.27 4.02
C ILE A 57 16.49 -4.76 3.44
N VAL A 58 16.50 -5.74 2.53
CA VAL A 58 15.29 -6.23 1.86
C VAL A 58 15.18 -7.75 1.97
N SER A 59 14.15 -8.25 2.65
CA SER A 59 13.98 -9.65 3.03
C SER A 59 12.54 -10.13 2.84
N LEU A 60 12.27 -11.42 3.12
CA LEU A 60 10.91 -11.96 3.12
C LEU A 60 9.97 -11.27 4.13
N ARG A 61 10.49 -10.49 5.08
CA ARG A 61 9.65 -9.63 5.95
C ARG A 61 8.97 -8.51 5.16
N ASP A 62 9.64 -7.96 4.14
CA ASP A 62 9.04 -6.94 3.28
C ASP A 62 7.93 -7.55 2.40
N VAL A 63 8.12 -8.80 1.96
CA VAL A 63 7.09 -9.59 1.26
C VAL A 63 5.89 -9.81 2.16
N ASP A 64 6.11 -10.25 3.40
CA ASP A 64 5.04 -10.49 4.37
C ASP A 64 4.23 -9.21 4.64
N ARG A 65 4.91 -8.08 4.89
CA ARG A 65 4.25 -6.77 5.04
C ARG A 65 3.44 -6.39 3.81
N CYS A 66 4.00 -6.56 2.61
CA CYS A 66 3.34 -6.22 1.36
C CYS A 66 2.06 -7.05 1.18
N LEU A 67 2.16 -8.36 1.44
CA LEU A 67 1.01 -9.26 1.37
C LEU A 67 0.00 -9.00 2.49
N ASN A 68 0.43 -8.52 3.66
CA ASN A 68 -0.47 -8.11 4.75
C ASN A 68 -1.29 -6.86 4.35
N PHE A 69 -0.64 -5.83 3.80
CA PHE A 69 -1.35 -4.65 3.27
C PHE A 69 -2.32 -5.05 2.16
N PHE A 70 -1.86 -5.86 1.19
CA PHE A 70 -2.70 -6.34 0.10
C PHE A 70 -3.90 -7.14 0.60
N TYR A 71 -3.69 -8.07 1.54
CA TYR A 71 -4.75 -8.86 2.16
C TYR A 71 -5.80 -7.96 2.82
N TRP A 72 -5.37 -7.00 3.64
CA TRP A 72 -6.28 -6.09 4.32
C TRP A 72 -7.11 -5.29 3.32
N LEU A 73 -6.48 -4.72 2.28
CA LEU A 73 -7.18 -3.98 1.23
C LEU A 73 -8.22 -4.83 0.47
N MET A 74 -7.88 -6.08 0.17
CA MET A 74 -8.80 -7.00 -0.50
C MET A 74 -9.97 -7.40 0.40
N LYS A 75 -9.72 -7.60 1.70
CA LYS A 75 -10.76 -7.89 2.70
C LYS A 75 -11.76 -6.75 2.84
N GLN A 76 -11.28 -5.50 2.86
CA GLN A 76 -12.17 -4.36 3.01
C GLN A 76 -13.16 -4.19 1.84
N TYR A 77 -12.70 -4.54 0.63
CA TYR A 77 -13.50 -4.43 -0.59
C TYR A 77 -14.22 -5.73 -0.96
N GLU A 78 -14.17 -6.77 -0.12
CA GLU A 78 -14.83 -8.03 -0.38
C GLU A 78 -16.33 -7.85 -0.71
N PRO A 79 -17.13 -7.11 0.09
CA PRO A 79 -18.55 -6.89 -0.22
C PRO A 79 -18.80 -6.14 -1.54
N ILE A 80 -17.87 -5.26 -1.94
CA ILE A 80 -17.99 -4.49 -3.18
C ILE A 80 -17.65 -5.37 -4.37
N LEU A 81 -16.62 -6.19 -4.25
CA LEU A 81 -16.18 -7.10 -5.30
C LEU A 81 -17.17 -8.23 -5.57
N GLU A 82 -17.95 -8.64 -4.56
CA GLU A 82 -19.08 -9.56 -4.78
C GLU A 82 -20.17 -8.94 -5.65
N ASN A 83 -20.36 -7.62 -5.58
CA ASN A 83 -21.37 -6.90 -6.38
C ASN A 83 -20.83 -6.38 -7.72
N ASP A 84 -19.51 -6.17 -7.83
CA ASP A 84 -18.83 -5.74 -9.04
C ASP A 84 -17.48 -6.46 -9.22
N GLU A 85 -17.53 -7.61 -9.91
CA GLU A 85 -16.32 -8.36 -10.26
C GLU A 85 -15.45 -7.60 -11.30
N THR A 86 -15.98 -6.60 -12.01
CA THR A 86 -15.20 -5.86 -13.03
C THR A 86 -14.32 -4.77 -12.43
N SER A 87 -14.55 -4.41 -11.16
CA SER A 87 -13.80 -3.40 -10.45
C SER A 87 -12.27 -3.58 -10.57
N PRO A 88 -11.52 -2.49 -10.88
CA PRO A 88 -10.06 -2.51 -11.00
C PRO A 88 -9.34 -2.56 -9.63
N TRP A 89 -10.10 -2.74 -8.52
CA TRP A 89 -9.57 -2.66 -7.16
C TRP A 89 -8.36 -3.55 -6.91
N THR A 90 -8.33 -4.79 -7.43
CA THR A 90 -7.17 -5.68 -7.22
C THR A 90 -5.86 -5.05 -7.69
N GLY A 91 -5.88 -4.34 -8.82
CA GLY A 91 -4.73 -3.63 -9.33
C GLY A 91 -4.36 -2.38 -8.52
N ARG A 92 -5.35 -1.70 -7.93
CA ARG A 92 -5.17 -0.56 -7.00
C ARG A 92 -4.60 -1.02 -5.67
N ALA A 93 -5.17 -2.07 -5.07
CA ALA A 93 -4.70 -2.69 -3.84
C ALA A 93 -3.24 -3.16 -3.94
N LEU A 94 -2.87 -3.80 -5.05
CA LEU A 94 -1.47 -4.18 -5.29
C LEU A 94 -0.55 -2.96 -5.42
N ASN A 95 -0.98 -1.92 -6.12
CA ASN A 95 -0.20 -0.68 -6.28
C ASN A 95 0.03 0.03 -4.93
N ILE A 96 -0.99 0.12 -4.07
CA ILE A 96 -0.88 0.64 -2.70
C ILE A 96 0.11 -0.20 -1.88
N ALA A 97 -0.04 -1.53 -1.87
CA ALA A 97 0.81 -2.42 -1.09
C ALA A 97 2.30 -2.31 -1.49
N LEU A 98 2.58 -2.27 -2.80
CA LEU A 98 3.93 -2.05 -3.31
C LEU A 98 4.45 -0.64 -2.97
N GLY A 99 3.55 0.35 -2.97
CA GLY A 99 3.84 1.72 -2.58
C GLY A 99 4.39 1.79 -1.16
N LEU A 100 3.63 1.21 -0.24
CA LEU A 100 3.93 1.12 1.19
C LEU A 100 5.25 0.38 1.45
N CYS A 101 5.46 -0.78 0.84
CA CYS A 101 6.60 -1.63 1.17
C CYS A 101 7.90 -1.28 0.46
N TYR A 102 7.84 -0.72 -0.75
CA TYR A 102 9.02 -0.52 -1.59
C TYR A 102 9.17 0.93 -2.05
N TYR A 103 8.13 1.51 -2.66
CA TYR A 103 8.24 2.81 -3.34
C TYR A 103 8.61 3.96 -2.40
N PHE A 104 7.95 4.07 -1.24
CA PHE A 104 8.21 5.20 -0.32
C PHE A 104 9.60 5.16 0.34
N ARG A 105 10.32 4.05 0.22
CA ARG A 105 11.71 3.92 0.70
C ARG A 105 12.73 4.50 -0.28
N LEU A 106 12.29 4.83 -1.50
CA LEU A 106 13.12 5.39 -2.55
C LEU A 106 13.17 6.91 -2.43
N ASP A 107 14.33 7.46 -2.76
CA ASP A 107 14.46 8.90 -3.04
C ASP A 107 13.84 9.25 -4.40
N GLU A 108 13.93 10.52 -4.79
CA GLU A 108 13.37 11.00 -6.06
C GLU A 108 13.92 10.25 -7.28
N ARG A 109 15.23 9.97 -7.32
CA ARG A 109 15.86 9.24 -8.43
C ARG A 109 15.37 7.80 -8.47
N GLY A 110 15.34 7.13 -7.32
CA GLY A 110 14.84 5.75 -7.22
C GLY A 110 13.38 5.65 -7.64
N ARG A 111 12.54 6.62 -7.27
CA ARG A 111 11.12 6.67 -7.67
C ARG A 111 10.95 6.80 -9.19
N THR A 112 11.78 7.59 -9.86
CA THR A 112 11.76 7.70 -11.34
C THR A 112 12.09 6.36 -11.99
N VAL A 113 13.20 5.72 -11.60
CA VAL A 113 13.60 4.44 -12.20
C VAL A 113 12.59 3.33 -11.88
N TYR A 114 12.00 3.34 -10.68
CA TYR A 114 10.97 2.38 -10.30
C TYR A 114 9.68 2.56 -11.12
N ASN A 115 9.31 3.80 -11.42
CA ASN A 115 8.19 4.08 -12.33
C ASN A 115 8.45 3.48 -13.72
N ASP A 116 9.66 3.63 -14.27
CA ASP A 116 10.03 3.08 -15.56
C ASP A 116 9.99 1.54 -15.55
N LEU A 117 10.56 0.92 -14.51
CA LEU A 117 10.51 -0.54 -14.31
C LEU A 117 9.07 -1.05 -14.31
N MET A 118 8.19 -0.38 -13.55
CA MET A 118 6.79 -0.78 -13.45
C MET A 118 6.01 -0.49 -14.74
N HIS A 119 6.34 0.58 -15.45
CA HIS A 119 5.74 0.90 -16.73
C HIS A 119 6.08 -0.16 -17.79
N GLN A 120 7.34 -0.59 -17.87
CA GLN A 120 7.77 -1.66 -18.78
C GLN A 120 7.06 -2.99 -18.50
N ARG A 121 6.81 -3.30 -17.22
CA ARG A 121 6.15 -4.56 -16.83
C ARG A 121 4.63 -4.52 -16.96
N ASN A 122 4.02 -3.37 -16.70
CA ASN A 122 2.57 -3.26 -16.50
C ASN A 122 1.88 -2.33 -17.50
N ASN A 123 2.62 -1.73 -18.43
CA ASN A 123 2.16 -0.75 -19.41
C ASN A 123 1.36 0.40 -18.77
N ARG A 124 1.75 0.82 -17.56
CA ARG A 124 1.07 1.85 -16.77
C ARG A 124 2.02 2.55 -15.82
N SER A 125 1.81 3.85 -15.58
CA SER A 125 2.52 4.59 -14.55
C SER A 125 2.27 3.98 -13.17
N PHE A 126 3.31 3.86 -12.34
CA PHE A 126 3.16 3.37 -10.97
C PHE A 126 2.76 4.49 -10.01
N SER A 127 3.37 5.68 -10.14
CA SER A 127 3.15 6.79 -9.20
C SER A 127 1.83 7.50 -9.40
N GLU A 128 1.30 7.59 -10.63
CA GLU A 128 0.03 8.29 -10.89
C GLU A 128 -1.16 7.69 -10.12
N PRO A 129 -1.47 6.38 -10.24
CA PRO A 129 -2.55 5.78 -9.46
C PRO A 129 -2.26 5.88 -7.95
N LEU A 130 -1.02 5.64 -7.53
CA LEU A 130 -0.64 5.73 -6.12
C LEU A 130 -0.87 7.15 -5.55
N ASN A 131 -0.48 8.19 -6.29
CA ASN A 131 -0.68 9.59 -5.90
C ASN A 131 -2.16 9.95 -5.79
N SER A 132 -3.03 9.34 -6.61
CA SER A 132 -4.47 9.51 -6.46
C SER A 132 -4.96 8.89 -5.14
N GLU A 133 -4.51 7.69 -4.77
CA GLU A 133 -4.89 7.07 -3.50
C GLU A 133 -4.36 7.88 -2.30
N ILE A 134 -3.13 8.39 -2.40
CA ILE A 134 -2.52 9.27 -1.39
C ILE A 134 -3.39 10.50 -1.20
N ARG A 135 -3.79 11.15 -2.30
CA ARG A 135 -4.63 12.35 -2.26
C ARG A 135 -5.99 12.06 -1.62
N ASN A 136 -6.71 11.05 -2.12
CA ASN A 136 -8.05 10.69 -1.64
C ASN A 136 -8.06 10.38 -0.13
N LEU A 137 -7.06 9.62 0.35
CA LEU A 137 -6.95 9.32 1.77
C LEU A 137 -6.58 10.57 2.58
N SER A 138 -5.63 11.37 2.10
CA SER A 138 -5.15 12.56 2.82
C SER A 138 -6.22 13.64 2.96
N GLU A 139 -7.09 13.78 1.95
CA GLU A 139 -8.21 14.73 1.94
C GLU A 139 -9.35 14.29 2.86
N SER A 140 -9.34 13.05 3.35
CA SER A 140 -10.27 12.58 4.38
C SER A 140 -9.87 13.04 5.80
N PHE A 141 -8.66 13.56 5.99
CA PHE A 141 -8.20 14.00 7.32
C PHE A 141 -8.59 15.46 7.60
N GLU A 142 -9.14 15.70 8.78
CA GLU A 142 -9.34 17.05 9.29
C GLU A 142 -7.99 17.70 9.66
N MET A 143 -7.66 18.80 8.98
CA MET A 143 -6.39 19.51 9.19
C MET A 143 -6.51 20.53 10.34
N PRO A 144 -5.54 20.57 11.27
CA PRO A 144 -5.47 21.65 12.25
C PRO A 144 -5.38 23.02 11.59
N ALA A 145 -5.92 24.04 12.25
CA ALA A 145 -5.84 25.41 11.76
C ALA A 145 -4.38 25.82 11.46
N ARG A 146 -4.16 26.43 10.29
CA ARG A 146 -2.85 26.89 9.79
C ARG A 146 -1.87 25.78 9.38
N VAL A 147 -2.31 24.53 9.25
CA VAL A 147 -1.51 23.44 8.66
C VAL A 147 -1.90 23.24 7.20
N ALA A 148 -0.94 23.39 6.29
CA ALA A 148 -1.13 23.10 4.88
C ALA A 148 -0.85 21.61 4.59
N LEU A 149 -1.73 20.97 3.81
CA LEU A 149 -1.60 19.56 3.41
C LEU A 149 -0.64 19.39 2.22
N HIS A 150 0.67 19.54 2.48
CA HIS A 150 1.73 19.38 1.49
C HIS A 150 2.09 17.90 1.25
N ASN A 151 2.79 17.60 0.14
CA ASN A 151 3.07 16.21 -0.30
C ASN A 151 3.72 15.33 0.78
N ASN A 152 4.74 15.83 1.50
CA ASN A 152 5.37 15.05 2.58
C ASN A 152 4.38 14.69 3.72
N LEU A 153 3.43 15.58 4.03
CA LEU A 153 2.41 15.31 5.04
C LEU A 153 1.41 14.27 4.52
N LYS A 154 0.99 14.39 3.26
CA LYS A 154 0.12 13.39 2.61
C LYS A 154 0.74 11.99 2.64
N GLU A 155 2.00 11.84 2.24
CA GLU A 155 2.70 10.55 2.26
C GLU A 155 2.83 9.99 3.67
N ASN A 156 3.22 10.82 4.65
CA ASN A 156 3.32 10.35 6.04
C ASN A 156 1.96 9.91 6.60
N LEU A 157 0.88 10.67 6.34
CA LEU A 157 -0.47 10.30 6.77
C LEU A 157 -0.90 8.99 6.13
N PHE A 158 -0.63 8.82 4.84
CA PHE A 158 -0.91 7.59 4.11
C PHE A 158 -0.19 6.39 4.71
N LEU A 159 1.13 6.49 4.91
CA LEU A 159 1.95 5.46 5.55
C LEU A 159 1.44 5.11 6.95
N LEU A 160 1.22 6.13 7.79
CA LEU A 160 0.81 5.94 9.18
C LEU A 160 -0.58 5.31 9.28
N PHE A 161 -1.54 5.75 8.45
CA PHE A 161 -2.87 5.18 8.41
C PHE A 161 -2.79 3.66 8.15
N PHE A 162 -2.09 3.26 7.08
CA PHE A 162 -1.94 1.85 6.75
C PHE A 162 -1.19 1.06 7.82
N CYS A 163 -0.15 1.64 8.44
CA CYS A 163 0.55 1.00 9.56
C CYS A 163 -0.39 0.71 10.74
N VAL A 164 -1.26 1.66 11.09
CA VAL A 164 -2.21 1.51 12.19
C VAL A 164 -3.28 0.48 11.85
N VAL A 165 -3.99 0.63 10.72
CA VAL A 165 -5.13 -0.26 10.39
C VAL A 165 -4.73 -1.70 10.11
N THR A 166 -3.47 -1.94 9.72
CA THR A 166 -2.95 -3.30 9.51
C THR A 166 -2.09 -3.81 10.66
N SER A 167 -1.87 -3.00 11.70
CA SER A 167 -0.90 -3.28 12.78
C SER A 167 0.49 -3.67 12.25
N THR A 168 0.89 -3.07 11.13
CA THR A 168 2.19 -3.34 10.48
C THR A 168 3.17 -2.22 10.85
N PRO A 169 4.16 -2.47 11.72
CA PRO A 169 5.11 -1.43 12.09
C PRO A 169 6.05 -1.12 10.91
N MET A 170 6.08 0.14 10.48
CA MET A 170 7.10 0.67 9.57
C MET A 170 7.83 1.84 10.19
N ILE A 171 9.13 1.93 9.92
CA ILE A 171 9.96 3.03 10.42
C ILE A 171 9.83 4.21 9.45
N LEU A 172 9.26 5.32 9.94
CA LEU A 172 9.22 6.59 9.21
C LEU A 172 10.55 7.30 9.31
N VAL A 173 11.45 7.03 8.36
CA VAL A 173 12.72 7.74 8.23
C VAL A 173 12.55 8.98 7.35
N GLY A 174 13.24 10.06 7.68
CA GLY A 174 13.29 11.25 6.86
C GLY A 174 13.86 12.43 7.63
N ARG A 175 14.24 13.48 6.91
CA ARG A 175 14.92 14.65 7.48
C ARG A 175 14.09 15.30 8.61
N PRO A 176 14.73 15.91 9.62
CA PRO A 176 14.03 16.77 10.58
C PRO A 176 13.15 17.80 9.87
N GLY A 177 11.96 18.08 10.40
CA GLY A 177 11.01 19.00 9.77
C GLY A 177 10.14 18.42 8.66
N THR A 178 10.22 17.11 8.38
CA THR A 178 9.33 16.44 7.38
C THR A 178 7.96 16.06 7.96
N SER A 179 7.42 16.86 8.89
CA SER A 179 6.07 16.72 9.47
C SER A 179 5.73 15.38 10.13
N LYS A 180 6.71 14.53 10.49
CA LYS A 180 6.46 13.18 11.05
C LYS A 180 5.64 13.18 12.33
N THR A 181 6.06 13.98 13.31
CA THR A 181 5.35 14.14 14.59
C THR A 181 3.97 14.75 14.38
N LEU A 182 3.86 15.72 13.46
CA LEU A 182 2.59 16.34 13.10
C LEU A 182 1.62 15.33 12.48
N SER A 183 2.11 14.46 11.57
CA SER A 183 1.29 13.40 10.96
C SER A 183 0.77 12.42 12.00
N LEU A 184 1.59 12.04 12.99
CA LEU A 184 1.18 11.21 14.12
C LEU A 184 0.09 11.89 14.97
N GLN A 185 0.26 13.17 15.28
CA GLN A 185 -0.72 13.95 16.05
C GLN A 185 -2.06 14.05 15.32
N ILE A 186 -2.04 14.35 14.01
CA ILE A 186 -3.23 14.40 13.16
C ILE A 186 -3.91 13.04 13.17
N LEU A 187 -3.16 11.95 12.91
CA LEU A 187 -3.73 10.61 12.88
C LEU A 187 -4.36 10.22 14.22
N PHE A 188 -3.70 10.49 15.35
CA PHE A 188 -4.28 10.20 16.67
C PHE A 188 -5.54 11.01 16.96
N ASN A 189 -5.59 12.27 16.53
CA ASN A 189 -6.79 13.08 16.67
C ASN A 189 -7.94 12.52 15.80
N THR A 190 -7.66 12.16 14.56
CA THR A 190 -8.62 11.57 13.62
C THR A 190 -9.17 10.24 14.10
N LEU A 191 -8.30 9.36 14.63
CA LEU A 191 -8.70 8.05 15.14
C LEU A 191 -9.27 8.10 16.57
N SER A 192 -9.42 9.28 17.16
CA SER A 192 -10.07 9.44 18.45
C SER A 192 -11.55 9.05 18.38
N TYR A 193 -12.12 8.63 19.50
CA TYR A 193 -13.54 8.23 19.59
C TYR A 193 -14.50 9.30 19.04
N ARG A 194 -14.14 10.58 19.16
CA ARG A 194 -14.96 11.70 18.72
C ARG A 194 -14.99 11.85 17.20
N ASN A 195 -13.86 11.59 16.54
CA ASN A 195 -13.67 11.96 15.13
C ASN A 195 -13.74 10.76 14.17
N ILE A 196 -13.57 9.53 14.69
CA ILE A 196 -13.52 8.31 13.86
C ILE A 196 -14.78 8.11 13.01
N ARG A 197 -15.96 8.50 13.52
CA ARG A 197 -17.22 8.37 12.76
C ARG A 197 -17.25 9.29 11.54
N GLN A 198 -16.83 10.55 11.73
CA GLN A 198 -16.75 11.51 10.63
C GLN A 198 -15.70 11.07 9.62
N PHE A 199 -14.52 10.66 10.10
CA PHE A 199 -13.45 10.17 9.23
C PHE A 199 -13.89 8.98 8.37
N ASN A 200 -14.62 8.02 8.95
CA ASN A 200 -15.15 6.88 8.19
C ASN A 200 -16.19 7.32 7.13
N GLN A 201 -16.90 8.41 7.35
CA GLN A 201 -17.80 8.99 6.34
C GLN A 201 -16.97 9.67 5.24
N ASP A 202 -15.98 10.48 5.60
CA ASP A 202 -15.12 11.17 4.64
C ASP A 202 -14.34 10.19 3.74
N LEU A 203 -13.91 9.05 4.30
CA LEU A 203 -13.31 7.96 3.53
C LEU A 203 -14.27 7.45 2.44
N LYS A 204 -15.54 7.18 2.79
CA LYS A 204 -16.54 6.71 1.84
C LYS A 204 -16.84 7.75 0.76
N ASP A 205 -16.93 9.02 1.14
CA ASP A 205 -17.17 10.12 0.22
C ASP A 205 -15.99 10.27 -0.78
N ASN A 206 -14.77 9.96 -0.33
CA ASN A 206 -13.56 9.88 -1.14
C ASN A 206 -13.35 8.51 -1.84
N GLN A 207 -14.40 7.68 -1.94
CA GLN A 207 -14.40 6.37 -2.61
C GLN A 207 -13.44 5.34 -2.00
N LEU A 208 -13.08 5.52 -0.73
CA LEU A 208 -12.32 4.58 0.08
C LEU A 208 -13.27 3.84 1.03
N HIS A 209 -13.63 2.62 0.63
CA HIS A 209 -14.58 1.80 1.37
C HIS A 209 -13.86 0.86 2.34
N PHE A 210 -13.22 1.45 3.35
CA PHE A 210 -12.64 0.69 4.45
C PHE A 210 -13.68 0.54 5.57
N ASN A 211 -13.99 -0.70 5.95
CA ASN A 211 -14.89 -1.04 7.04
C ASN A 211 -14.14 -1.35 8.34
#